data_AF-A0A0F8ZAP4-F1
#
_entry.id   AF-A0A0F8ZAP4-F1
#
_cell.length_a   1.000
_cell.length_b   1.000
_cell.length_c   1.000
_cell.angle_alpha   90.00
_cell.angle_beta   90.00
_cell.angle_gamma   90.00
#
_symmetry.space_group_name_H-M   'P 1'
#
loop_
_entity.id
_entity.type
_entity.pdbx_description
1 polymer ?
#
loop_
_entity_poly.entity_id
_entity_poly.type
_entity_poly.pdbx_seq_one_letter_code
_entity_poly.pdbx_strand_id
1 'polypeptide(L)'
;AFSQTDVLEFLGLKQLWRFFMKGKGKQKNLFGYDKLVINGMYRFIRHPMYFGVSLVFLFNPFISLLTLADRICAVSYLFIGTFFEEKRMLRVFGNEYRVYKENVPRFIPYKTIAVRKSRGD
;
A
#
# COMPACT_ATOMS: atom_id res chain seq x y z
N ALA A 1 -2.75 3.19 -14.60
CA ALA A 1 -3.04 3.13 -13.15
C ALA A 1 -4.53 2.88 -12.86
N PHE A 2 -5.47 3.57 -13.53
CA PHE A 2 -6.92 3.39 -13.32
C PHE A 2 -7.50 2.02 -13.75
N SER A 3 -6.86 1.30 -14.69
CA SER A 3 -7.35 -0.01 -15.13
C SER A 3 -7.08 -1.15 -14.15
N GLN A 4 -6.40 -0.90 -13.03
CA GLN A 4 -6.10 -1.93 -12.02
C GLN A 4 -7.15 -1.97 -10.90
N THR A 5 -7.95 -0.92 -10.73
CA THR A 5 -8.99 -0.87 -9.71
C THR A 5 -10.33 -0.97 -10.42
N ASP A 6 -10.83 -2.19 -10.53
CA ASP A 6 -12.15 -2.49 -11.05
C ASP A 6 -13.18 -1.70 -10.21
N VAL A 7 -13.88 -0.71 -10.79
CA VAL A 7 -14.80 0.20 -10.05
C VAL A 7 -15.87 -0.59 -9.28
N LEU A 8 -16.29 -1.71 -9.84
CA LEU A 8 -17.25 -2.65 -9.25
C LEU A 8 -16.70 -3.40 -8.03
N GLU A 9 -15.38 -3.55 -7.95
CA GLU A 9 -14.70 -4.13 -6.78
C GLU A 9 -14.54 -3.07 -5.67
N PHE A 10 -14.27 -1.81 -6.04
CA PHE A 10 -14.27 -0.69 -5.08
C PHE A 10 -15.64 -0.43 -4.46
N LEU A 11 -16.71 -0.46 -5.27
CA LEU A 11 -18.09 -0.31 -4.80
C LEU A 11 -18.61 -1.52 -4.02
N GLY A 12 -17.84 -2.61 -3.92
CA GLY A 12 -18.25 -3.84 -3.24
C GLY A 12 -19.33 -4.65 -3.98
N LEU A 13 -19.84 -4.18 -5.13
CA LEU A 13 -20.85 -4.87 -5.93
C LEU A 13 -20.38 -6.25 -6.38
N LYS A 14 -19.10 -6.38 -6.78
CA LYS A 14 -18.49 -7.69 -7.08
C LYS A 14 -18.38 -8.60 -5.86
N GLN A 15 -18.19 -8.05 -4.65
CA GLN A 15 -18.14 -8.83 -3.41
C GLN A 15 -19.54 -9.34 -3.04
N LEU A 16 -20.54 -8.47 -3.15
CA LEU A 16 -21.95 -8.81 -2.97
C LEU A 16 -22.38 -9.90 -3.96
N TRP A 17 -22.06 -9.72 -5.24
CA TRP A 17 -22.37 -10.67 -6.29
C TRP A 17 -21.68 -12.03 -6.10
N ARG A 18 -20.40 -12.04 -5.66
CA ARG A 18 -19.70 -13.27 -5.29
C ARG A 18 -20.33 -13.96 -4.09
N PHE A 19 -20.81 -13.21 -3.10
CA PHE A 19 -21.53 -13.75 -1.93
C PHE A 19 -22.86 -14.40 -2.33
N PHE A 20 -23.62 -13.76 -3.23
CA PHE A 20 -24.89 -14.29 -3.72
C PHE A 20 -24.72 -15.45 -4.72
N MET A 21 -23.71 -15.43 -5.59
CA MET A 21 -23.53 -16.45 -6.65
C MET A 21 -22.69 -17.67 -6.24
N LYS A 22 -21.76 -17.56 -5.28
CA LYS A 22 -20.95 -18.69 -4.81
C LYS A 22 -21.35 -19.05 -3.38
N GLY A 23 -22.26 -20.01 -3.26
CA GLY A 23 -22.52 -20.70 -2.00
C GLY A 23 -21.22 -21.23 -1.38
N LYS A 24 -20.83 -20.68 -0.22
CA LYS A 24 -19.82 -21.18 0.73
C LYS A 24 -18.53 -21.79 0.11
N GLY A 25 -17.94 -21.19 -0.92
CA GLY A 25 -16.77 -21.73 -1.60
C GLY A 25 -15.54 -20.83 -1.55
N LYS A 26 -14.58 -21.16 -0.65
CA LYS A 26 -13.23 -20.58 -0.48
C LYS A 26 -13.19 -19.04 -0.44
N GLN A 27 -13.06 -18.49 0.76
CA GLN A 27 -12.56 -17.13 0.96
C GLN A 27 -11.16 -17.03 0.35
N LYS A 28 -11.06 -16.59 -0.91
CA LYS A 28 -9.83 -15.95 -1.38
C LYS A 28 -9.57 -14.80 -0.42
N ASN A 29 -8.35 -14.68 0.09
CA ASN A 29 -7.94 -13.68 1.06
C ASN A 29 -8.66 -12.36 0.77
N LEU A 30 -9.50 -11.91 1.71
CA LEU A 30 -10.41 -10.76 1.55
C LEU A 30 -9.69 -9.47 1.10
N PHE A 31 -8.36 -9.45 1.23
CA PHE A 31 -7.46 -8.38 0.87
C PHE A 31 -6.56 -8.68 -0.35
N GLY A 32 -6.99 -9.49 -1.32
CA GLY A 32 -6.49 -9.47 -2.70
C GLY A 32 -4.96 -9.51 -2.92
N TYR A 33 -4.18 -10.08 -1.99
CA TYR A 33 -2.72 -10.17 -2.10
C TYR A 33 -2.33 -11.39 -2.92
N ASP A 34 -2.72 -11.42 -4.19
CA ASP A 34 -2.41 -12.57 -5.07
C ASP A 34 -0.93 -12.58 -5.48
N LYS A 35 -0.27 -11.40 -5.58
CA LYS A 35 1.17 -11.25 -5.91
C LYS A 35 1.78 -9.98 -5.30
N LEU A 36 3.03 -10.06 -4.85
CA LEU A 36 3.79 -8.88 -4.41
C LEU A 36 4.19 -8.03 -5.64
N VAL A 37 3.74 -6.78 -5.69
CA VAL A 37 4.04 -5.86 -6.79
C VAL A 37 5.22 -4.96 -6.40
N ILE A 38 6.38 -5.18 -7.02
CA ILE A 38 7.62 -4.41 -6.78
C ILE A 38 8.06 -3.55 -7.98
N ASN A 39 7.18 -3.38 -8.97
CA ASN A 39 7.48 -2.67 -10.21
C ASN A 39 7.13 -1.18 -10.12
N GLY A 40 7.70 -0.37 -11.03
CA GLY A 40 7.37 1.06 -11.13
C GLY A 40 7.90 1.87 -9.93
N MET A 41 7.04 2.68 -9.30
CA MET A 41 7.43 3.54 -8.16
C MET A 41 7.81 2.75 -6.91
N TYR A 42 7.25 1.55 -6.74
CA TYR A 42 7.51 0.67 -5.59
C TYR A 42 8.97 0.17 -5.53
N ARG A 43 9.74 0.28 -6.63
CA ARG A 43 11.19 -0.04 -6.59
C ARG A 43 12.03 1.00 -5.84
N PHE A 44 11.52 2.22 -5.68
CA PHE A 44 12.25 3.35 -5.09
C PHE A 44 11.80 3.62 -3.66
N ILE A 45 10.49 3.52 -3.41
CA ILE A 45 9.87 3.82 -2.12
C ILE A 45 8.82 2.75 -1.86
N ARG A 46 8.79 2.18 -0.65
CA ARG A 46 7.80 1.14 -0.30
C ARG A 46 6.36 1.65 -0.29
N HIS A 47 6.17 2.91 0.07
CA HIS A 47 4.87 3.55 0.26
C HIS A 47 4.74 4.86 -0.54
N PRO A 48 4.78 4.80 -1.89
CA PRO A 48 4.76 6.00 -2.72
C PRO A 48 3.46 6.81 -2.58
N MET A 49 2.34 6.13 -2.34
CA MET A 49 1.04 6.78 -2.10
C MET A 49 1.04 7.55 -0.77
N TYR A 50 1.47 6.93 0.34
CA TYR A 50 1.55 7.61 1.64
C TYR A 50 2.49 8.82 1.58
N PHE A 51 3.60 8.70 0.84
CA PHE A 51 4.51 9.82 0.60
C PHE A 51 3.81 10.95 -0.17
N GLY A 52 3.15 10.65 -1.29
CA GLY A 52 2.41 11.64 -2.07
C GLY A 52 1.30 12.33 -1.28
N VAL A 53 0.50 11.56 -0.52
CA VAL A 53 -0.57 12.12 0.33
C VAL A 53 0.02 13.01 1.43
N SER A 54 1.10 12.57 2.08
CA SER A 54 1.80 13.40 3.07
C SER A 54 2.29 14.71 2.47
N LEU A 55 2.83 14.70 1.23
CA LEU A 55 3.23 15.92 0.54
C LEU A 55 2.04 16.85 0.30
N VAL A 56 0.89 16.33 -0.15
CA VAL A 56 -0.33 17.15 -0.34
C VAL A 56 -0.76 17.84 0.97
N PHE A 57 -0.70 17.14 2.10
CA PHE A 57 -0.98 17.73 3.41
C PHE A 57 0.06 18.79 3.82
N LEU A 58 1.34 18.59 3.49
CA LEU A 58 2.41 19.55 3.80
C LEU A 58 2.34 20.81 2.95
N PHE A 59 2.10 20.69 1.64
CA PHE A 59 2.14 21.80 0.68
C PHE A 59 0.86 22.65 0.64
N ASN A 60 -0.10 22.39 1.52
CA ASN A 60 -1.27 23.25 1.63
C ASN A 60 -0.86 24.64 2.19
N PRO A 61 -1.08 25.74 1.44
CA PRO A 61 -0.60 27.07 1.82
C PRO A 61 -1.35 27.69 3.01
N PHE A 62 -2.52 27.16 3.39
CA PHE A 62 -3.35 27.72 4.45
C PHE A 62 -2.94 27.19 5.83
N ILE A 63 -2.04 27.89 6.52
CA ILE A 63 -1.55 27.50 7.85
C ILE A 63 -2.22 28.34 8.94
N SER A 64 -3.10 27.69 9.69
CA SER A 64 -3.59 28.11 11.02
C SER A 64 -3.19 27.08 12.08
N LEU A 65 -3.22 27.45 13.37
CA LEU A 65 -2.93 26.52 14.48
C LEU A 65 -3.74 25.22 14.40
N LEU A 66 -5.02 25.31 14.06
CA LEU A 66 -5.90 24.16 13.91
C LEU A 66 -5.48 23.27 12.73
N THR A 67 -5.16 23.87 11.58
CA THR A 67 -4.69 23.09 10.42
C THR A 67 -3.31 22.50 10.63
N LEU A 68 -2.46 23.11 11.46
CA LEU A 68 -1.15 22.56 11.78
C LEU A 68 -1.29 21.30 12.64
N ALA A 69 -2.16 21.34 13.65
CA ALA A 69 -2.49 20.17 14.46
C ALA A 69 -3.08 19.05 13.61
N ASP A 70 -4.05 19.36 12.74
CA ASP A 70 -4.65 18.40 11.81
C ASP A 70 -3.61 17.74 10.89
N ARG A 71 -2.69 18.52 10.32
CA ARG A 71 -1.60 17.98 9.46
C ARG A 71 -0.67 17.04 10.23
N ILE A 72 -0.28 17.41 11.44
CA ILE A 72 0.57 16.55 12.29
C ILE A 72 -0.18 15.26 12.59
N CYS A 73 -1.46 15.33 12.95
CA CYS A 73 -2.31 14.17 13.17
C CYS A 73 -2.45 13.30 11.90
N ALA A 74 -2.70 13.90 10.73
CA ALA A 74 -2.86 13.18 9.47
C ALA A 74 -1.56 12.48 9.05
N VAL A 75 -0.42 13.19 9.07
CA VAL A 75 0.89 12.62 8.70
C VAL A 75 1.31 11.53 9.69
N SER A 76 1.11 11.74 10.99
CA SER A 76 1.41 10.72 12.00
C SER A 76 0.51 9.49 11.86
N TYR A 77 -0.79 9.68 11.59
CA TYR A 77 -1.72 8.58 11.29
C TYR A 77 -1.26 7.76 10.08
N LEU A 78 -0.92 8.43 8.98
CA LEU A 78 -0.42 7.78 7.76
C LEU A 78 0.88 7.02 8.05
N PHE A 79 1.79 7.64 8.79
CA PHE A 79 3.06 7.02 9.19
C PHE A 79 2.83 5.76 10.03
N ILE A 80 1.93 5.81 11.01
CA ILE A 80 1.52 4.67 11.84
C ILE A 80 0.92 3.56 10.95
N GLY A 81 0.05 3.93 10.01
CA GLY A 81 -0.57 3.03 9.04
C GLY A 81 0.47 2.18 8.29
N THR A 82 1.59 2.78 7.87
CA THR A 82 2.66 2.05 7.18
C THR A 82 3.26 0.90 8.00
N PHE A 83 3.29 1.01 9.34
CA PHE A 83 3.80 -0.08 10.18
C PHE A 83 2.83 -1.26 10.24
N PHE A 84 1.53 -0.98 10.34
CA PHE A 84 0.51 -2.04 10.35
C PHE A 84 0.45 -2.74 9.00
N GLU A 85 0.57 -1.98 7.91
CA GLU A 85 0.64 -2.53 6.57
C GLU A 85 1.89 -3.39 6.38
N GLU A 86 3.07 -2.93 6.81
CA GLU A 86 4.29 -3.74 6.78
C GLU A 86 4.16 -5.05 7.57
N LYS A 87 3.58 -4.98 8.78
CA LYS A 87 3.32 -6.18 9.59
C LYS A 87 2.34 -7.14 8.90
N ARG A 88 1.35 -6.62 8.18
CA ARG A 88 0.43 -7.43 7.37
C ARG A 88 1.16 -8.06 6.18
N MET A 89 1.97 -7.28 5.45
CA MET A 89 2.73 -7.77 4.30
C MET A 89 3.75 -8.85 4.68
N LEU A 90 4.44 -8.69 5.82
CA LEU A 90 5.31 -9.73 6.36
C LEU A 90 4.55 -11.03 6.68
N ARG A 91 3.32 -10.94 7.19
CA ARG A 91 2.49 -12.13 7.45
C ARG A 91 2.00 -12.82 6.18
N VAL A 92 1.74 -12.06 5.11
CA VAL A 92 1.18 -12.58 3.86
C VAL A 92 2.26 -13.12 2.92
N PHE A 93 3.36 -12.37 2.75
CA PHE A 93 4.42 -12.65 1.77
C PHE A 93 5.72 -13.16 2.41
N GLY A 94 5.84 -13.16 3.74
CA GLY A 94 6.96 -13.76 4.46
C GLY A 94 8.33 -13.24 4.01
N ASN A 95 9.18 -14.17 3.55
CA ASN A 95 10.56 -13.90 3.14
C ASN A 95 10.67 -13.00 1.91
N GLU A 96 9.74 -13.08 0.95
CA GLU A 96 9.77 -12.22 -0.25
C GLU A 96 9.68 -10.74 0.14
N TYR A 97 8.79 -10.42 1.08
CA TYR A 97 8.65 -9.06 1.57
C TYR A 97 9.81 -8.63 2.47
N ARG A 98 10.45 -9.56 3.20
CA ARG A 98 11.64 -9.26 4.00
C ARG A 98 12.80 -8.80 3.11
N VAL A 99 13.09 -9.55 2.05
CA VAL A 99 14.11 -9.17 1.06
C VAL A 99 13.77 -7.84 0.41
N TYR A 100 12.51 -7.62 0.02
CA TYR A 100 12.08 -6.34 -0.52
C TYR A 100 12.27 -5.17 0.48
N LYS A 101 11.92 -5.38 1.75
CA LYS A 101 12.05 -4.39 2.83
C LYS A 101 13.50 -4.00 3.13
N GLU A 102 14.43 -4.94 3.02
CA GLU A 102 15.87 -4.68 3.20
C GLU A 102 16.45 -3.84 2.06
N ASN A 103 15.92 -3.99 0.85
CA ASN A 103 16.44 -3.33 -0.34
C ASN A 103 15.77 -1.98 -0.66
N VAL A 104 14.50 -1.80 -0.28
CA VAL A 104 13.74 -0.58 -0.61
C VAL A 104 13.44 0.24 0.66
N PRO A 105 13.81 1.54 0.70
CA PRO A 105 13.51 2.38 1.84
C PRO A 105 12.03 2.70 1.98
N ARG A 106 11.61 3.12 3.17
CA ARG A 106 10.18 3.37 3.47
C ARG A 106 9.66 4.64 2.78
N PHE A 107 10.44 5.72 2.82
CA PHE A 107 10.02 7.05 2.35
C PHE A 107 11.08 7.78 1.52
N ILE A 108 12.35 7.80 1.97
CA ILE A 108 13.41 8.55 1.28
C ILE A 108 14.26 7.59 0.43
N PRO A 109 14.29 7.75 -0.90
CA PRO A 109 15.08 6.90 -1.78
C PRO A 109 16.57 7.25 -1.67
N TYR A 110 17.32 6.54 -0.80
CA TYR A 110 18.77 6.76 -0.63
C TYR A 110 19.64 5.72 -1.35
N LYS A 111 19.08 4.56 -1.72
CA LYS A 111 19.75 3.51 -2.50
C LYS A 111 18.79 2.98 -3.56
N THR A 112 19.13 3.15 -4.84
CA THR A 112 18.44 2.47 -5.94
C THR A 112 19.13 1.12 -6.14
N ILE A 113 18.73 0.10 -5.38
CA ILE A 113 19.07 -1.27 -5.72
C ILE A 113 17.85 -1.83 -6.45
N ALA A 114 18.03 -2.19 -7.73
CA ALA A 114 16.99 -2.85 -8.50
C ALA A 114 16.69 -4.21 -7.83
N VAL A 115 15.61 -4.29 -7.06
CA VAL A 115 15.13 -5.56 -6.51
C VAL A 115 14.69 -6.43 -7.69
N ARG A 116 15.56 -7.35 -8.07
CA ARG A 116 15.33 -8.28 -9.17
C ARG A 116 14.25 -9.26 -8.69
N LYS A 117 13.11 -9.28 -9.38
CA LYS A 117 12.04 -10.25 -9.16
C LYS A 117 12.65 -11.66 -9.14
N SER A 118 12.58 -12.35 -8.01
CA SER A 118 12.88 -13.79 -7.99
C SER A 118 11.87 -14.44 -8.94
N ARG A 119 12.36 -14.89 -10.10
CA ARG A 119 11.60 -15.83 -10.94
C ARG A 119 11.38 -17.05 -10.07
N GLY A 120 10.14 -17.27 -9.65
CA GLY A 120 9.74 -18.59 -9.19
C GLY A 120 9.71 -19.48 -10.43
N ASP A 121 10.73 -20.33 -10.52
CA ASP A 121 10.68 -21.61 -11.22
C ASP A 121 10.53 -22.70 -10.15
#